data_AF-A0A6B2XPN6-F1
#
_entry.id   AF-A0A6B2XPN6-F1
#
_cell.length_a   1.000
_cell.length_b   1.000
_cell.length_c   1.000
_cell.angle_alpha   90.00
_cell.angle_beta   90.00
_cell.angle_gamma   90.00
#
_symmetry.space_group_name_H-M   'P 1'
#
loop_
_entity.id
_entity.type
_entity.pdbx_description
1 polymer ?
#
loop_
_entity_poly.entity_id
_entity_poly.type
_entity_poly.pdbx_seq_one_letter_code
_entity_poly.pdbx_strand_id
1 'polypeptide(L)' 'VAVRATNTDEQTAAIVLSTPFGSRTYAAVAPGGNAYQSFSSLADVVDAGAVNVTATAPGREPVTVQAPYEAKRCG' A
#
# COMPACT_ATOMS: atom_id res chain seq x y z
N VAL A 1 7.02 8.73 -0.41
CA VAL A 1 5.61 8.45 -0.03
C VAL A 1 5.57 7.29 0.94
N ALA A 2 4.85 7.41 2.05
CA ALA A 2 4.66 6.31 3.00
C ALA A 2 3.25 5.73 2.83
N VAL A 3 3.15 4.40 2.70
CA VAL A 3 1.88 3.71 2.53
C VAL A 3 1.73 2.70 3.65
N ARG A 4 0.57 2.73 4.29
CA ARG A 4 0.21 1.79 5.35
C ARG A 4 -1.11 1.13 4.98
N ALA A 5 -1.06 -0.18 4.79
CA ALA A 5 -2.24 -1.03 4.69
C ALA A 5 -2.36 -1.83 5.98
N THR A 6 -3.50 -1.72 6.66
CA THR A 6 -3.77 -2.51 7.88
C THR A 6 -4.76 -3.59 7.51
N ASN A 7 -4.40 -4.85 7.79
CA ASN A 7 -5.33 -5.96 7.65
C ASN A 7 -6.29 -5.94 8.85
N THR A 8 -7.51 -5.46 8.63
CA THR A 8 -8.58 -5.47 9.64
C THR A 8 -9.40 -6.76 9.63
N ASP A 9 -9.03 -7.72 8.78
CA ASP A 9 -9.69 -9.02 8.69
C ASP A 9 -9.20 -9.97 9.81
N GLU A 10 -9.94 -11.04 10.04
CA GLU A 10 -9.64 -12.06 11.06
C GLU A 10 -8.71 -13.16 10.53
N GLN A 11 -8.34 -13.08 9.24
CA GLN A 11 -7.48 -14.04 8.56
C GLN A 11 -6.27 -13.36 7.91
N THR A 12 -5.23 -14.15 7.66
CA THR A 12 -4.02 -13.68 6.96
C THR A 12 -4.37 -13.26 5.54
N ALA A 13 -4.06 -12.03 5.16
CA ALA A 13 -4.32 -11.50 3.82
C ALA A 13 -3.02 -11.21 3.07
N ALA A 14 -3.02 -11.44 1.76
CA ALA A 14 -1.98 -10.97 0.87
C ALA A 14 -2.28 -9.51 0.48
N ILE A 15 -1.33 -8.60 0.66
CA ILE A 15 -1.49 -7.18 0.35
C ILE A 15 -0.48 -6.78 -0.72
N VAL A 16 -0.96 -6.24 -1.83
CA VAL A 16 -0.16 -5.68 -2.91
C VAL A 16 -0.29 -4.16 -2.87
N LEU A 17 0.83 -3.48 -2.67
CA LEU A 17 0.96 -2.03 -2.69
C LEU A 17 1.63 -1.62 -3.99
N SER A 18 0.90 -0.91 -4.86
CA SER A 18 1.41 -0.44 -6.14
C SER A 18 1.39 1.07 -6.19
N THR A 19 2.59 1.67 -6.23
CA THR A 19 2.79 3.11 -6.39
C THR A 19 3.49 3.42 -7.71
N PRO A 20 3.40 4.66 -8.22
CA PRO A 20 4.19 5.10 -9.37
C PRO A 20 5.71 4.98 -9.15
N PHE A 21 6.15 4.99 -7.90
CA PHE A 21 7.56 4.91 -7.51
C PHE A 21 8.06 3.47 -7.30
N GLY A 22 7.17 2.48 -7.39
CA GLY A 22 7.48 1.08 -7.21
C GLY A 22 6.31 0.27 -6.65
N SER A 23 6.44 -1.05 -6.70
CA SER A 23 5.47 -1.99 -6.14
C SER A 23 6.08 -2.83 -5.03
N ARG A 24 5.25 -3.22 -4.06
CA ARG A 24 5.61 -4.13 -2.98
C ARG A 24 4.47 -5.08 -2.68
N THR A 25 4.82 -6.35 -2.50
CA THR A 25 3.86 -7.41 -2.23
C THR A 25 4.17 -8.04 -0.89
N TYR A 26 3.15 -8.13 -0.04
CA TYR A 26 3.16 -8.86 1.22
C TYR A 26 2.30 -10.09 1.04
N ALA A 27 2.92 -11.27 0.94
CA ALA A 27 2.18 -12.51 0.71
C ALA A 27 1.37 -12.96 1.93
N ALA A 28 1.78 -12.57 3.14
CA ALA A 28 1.12 -12.96 4.38
C ALA A 28 1.17 -11.84 5.41
N VAL A 29 0.08 -11.08 5.53
CA VAL A 29 -0.13 -10.09 6.59
C VAL A 29 -1.07 -10.69 7.61
N ALA A 30 -0.57 -10.93 8.82
CA ALA A 30 -1.37 -11.46 9.92
C ALA A 30 -2.62 -10.59 10.18
N PRO A 31 -3.70 -11.15 10.73
CA PRO A 31 -4.86 -10.38 11.15
C PRO A 31 -4.48 -9.33 12.20
N GLY A 32 -4.93 -8.09 12.04
CA GLY A 32 -4.47 -6.94 12.82
C GLY A 32 -3.06 -6.44 12.47
N GLY A 33 -2.37 -7.14 11.57
CA GLY A 33 -1.06 -6.79 11.06
C GLY A 33 -1.12 -5.63 10.08
N ASN A 34 -0.04 -4.87 10.04
CA ASN A 34 0.11 -3.68 9.22
C ASN A 34 1.26 -3.88 8.24
N ALA A 35 0.94 -3.89 6.95
CA ALA A 35 1.91 -3.76 5.87
C ALA A 35 2.24 -2.27 5.72
N TYR A 36 3.45 -1.90 6.15
CA TYR A 36 3.98 -0.56 5.98
C TYR A 36 5.11 -0.59 4.97
N GLN A 37 5.02 0.25 3.95
CA GLN A 37 6.12 0.47 3.02
C GLN A 37 6.30 1.95 2.74
N SER A 38 7.52 2.41 2.97
CA SER A 38 8.00 3.71 2.49
C SER A 38 8.62 3.51 1.11
N PHE A 39 8.03 4.14 0.10
CA PHE A 39 8.65 4.28 -1.21
C PHE A 39 9.40 5.61 -1.24
N SER A 40 10.73 5.50 -1.27
CA SER A 40 11.61 6.64 -1.52
C SER A 40 11.56 6.97 -3.00
N SER A 41 10.84 8.02 -3.33
CA SER A 41 10.91 8.66 -4.64
C SER A 41 12.27 9.36 -4.71
N LEU A 42 13.14 8.95 -5.64
CA LEU A 42 14.38 9.67 -5.99
C LEU A 42 14.11 11.05 -6.64
N ALA A 43 12.84 11.47 -6.70
CA ALA A 43 12.42 12.75 -7.25
C ALA A 43 12.39 13.81 -6.14
N ASP A 44 13.02 14.96 -6.38
CA ASP A 44 12.95 16.15 -5.52
C ASP A 44 11.50 16.65 -5.30
N VAL A 45 10.63 16.34 -6.27
CA VAL A 45 9.20 16.62 -6.23
C VAL A 45 8.42 15.32 -6.40
N VAL A 46 7.58 15.03 -5.41
CA VAL A 46 6.53 14.03 -5.48
C VAL A 46 5.25 14.76 -5.83
N ASP A 47 4.65 14.47 -6.98
CA ASP A 47 3.35 15.01 -7.35
C ASP A 47 2.20 14.33 -6.59
N ALA A 48 1.02 14.93 -6.53
CA ALA A 48 -0.12 14.33 -5.84
C ALA A 48 -0.66 13.19 -6.71
N GLY A 49 -0.84 12.01 -6.13
CA GLY A 49 -1.25 10.84 -6.87
C GLY A 49 -2.07 9.88 -6.04
N ALA A 50 -2.38 8.72 -6.61
CA ALA A 50 -3.04 7.64 -5.91
C ALA A 50 -2.13 6.42 -5.82
N VAL A 51 -2.17 5.75 -4.67
CA VAL A 51 -1.60 4.42 -4.47
C VAL A 51 -2.70 3.40 -4.64
N ASN A 52 -2.45 2.34 -5.39
CA ASN A 52 -3.37 1.20 -5.47
C ASN A 52 -2.96 0.17 -4.41
N VAL A 53 -3.87 -0.16 -3.51
CA VAL A 53 -3.70 -1.18 -2.48
C VAL A 53 -4.68 -2.30 -2.75
N THR A 54 -4.18 -3.45 -3.19
CA THR A 54 -5.01 -4.64 -3.41
C THR A 54 -4.81 -5.59 -2.23
N ALA A 55 -5.87 -5.82 -1.45
CA ALA A 55 -5.88 -6.78 -0.36
C ALA A 55 -6.67 -8.02 -0.80
N THR A 56 -6.04 -9.19 -0.66
CA THR A 56 -6.61 -10.49 -1.02
C THR A 56 -6.57 -11.40 0.19
N ALA A 57 -7.73 -11.72 0.77
CA ALA A 57 -7.83 -12.70 1.86
C ALA A 57 -8.27 -14.07 1.31
N PRO A 58 -7.80 -15.19 1.89
CA PRO A 58 -8.19 -16.52 1.48
C PRO A 58 -9.71 -16.71 1.66
N GLY A 59 -10.39 -17.10 0.58
CA GLY A 59 -11.86 -17.28 0.57
C GLY A 59 -12.67 -15.98 0.44
N ARG A 60 -12.01 -14.83 0.20
CA ARG A 60 -12.65 -13.54 -0.09
C ARG A 60 -12.21 -13.03 -1.45
N GLU A 61 -13.03 -12.18 -2.04
CA GLU A 61 -12.69 -11.51 -3.29
C GLU A 61 -11.62 -10.43 -3.04
N PRO A 62 -10.64 -10.25 -3.95
CA PRO A 62 -9.63 -9.22 -3.81
C PRO A 62 -10.25 -7.83 -3.83
N VAL A 63 -9.97 -7.03 -2.81
CA VAL A 63 -10.45 -5.66 -2.69
C VAL A 63 -9.32 -4.72 -3.08
N THR A 64 -9.57 -3.85 -4.06
CA THR A 64 -8.61 -2.80 -4.43
C THR A 64 -9.10 -1.46 -3.89
N VAL A 65 -8.27 -0.82 -3.08
CA VAL A 65 -8.51 0.50 -2.50
C VAL A 65 -7.48 1.47 -3.05
N GLN A 66 -7.94 2.60 -3.55
CA GLN A 66 -7.06 3.70 -3.92
C GLN A 66 -6.90 4.66 -2.75
N ALA A 67 -5.67 4.81 -2.28
CA ALA A 67 -5.31 5.78 -1.25
C ALA A 67 -4.62 6.97 -1.91
N PRO A 68 -5.25 8.15 -1.96
CA PRO A 68 -4.59 9.35 -2.47
C PRO A 68 -3.45 9.76 -1.54
N TYR A 69 -2.37 10.26 -2.11
CA TYR A 69 -1.26 10.87 -1.39
C TYR A 69 -0.99 12.27 -1.94
N GLU A 70 -0.64 13.16 -1.03
CA GLU A 70 -0.42 14.56 -1.35
C GLU A 70 0.97 14.78 -1.96
N ALA A 71 1.08 15.79 -2.82
CA ALA A 71 2.37 16.20 -3.37
C ALA A 71 3.31 16.62 -2.24
N LYS A 72 4.54 16.12 -2.27
CA LYS A 72 5.59 16.49 -1.31
C LYS A 72 6.83 16.95 -2.06
N ARG A 73 7.29 18.15 -1.75
CA ARG A 73 8.62 18.62 -2.14
C ARG A 73 9.57 18.37 -0.98
N CYS A 74 10.66 17.65 -1.25
CA CYS A 74 11.77 17.53 -0.32
C CYS A 74 12.81 18.56 -0.74
N GLY A 75 12.65 19.79 -0.24
CA GLY A 75 13.59 20.89 -0.41
C GLY A 75 14.36 21.14 0.87
#